data_AF-A0A532U1K6-F1
#
_entry.id   AF-A0A532U1K6-F1
#
_cell.length_a   1.000
_cell.length_b   1.000
_cell.length_c   1.000
_cell.angle_alpha   90.00
_cell.angle_beta   90.00
_cell.angle_gamma   90.00
#
_symmetry.space_group_name_H-M   'P 1'
#
loop_
_entity.id
_entity.type
_entity.pdbx_description
1 polymer ?
#
loop_
_entity_poly.entity_id
_entity_poly.type
_entity_poly.pdbx_seq_one_letter_code
_entity_poly.pdbx_strand_id
1 'polypeptide(L)' 'MRYGKETKLGTSDVLDKSEEYFGEGGLGLELVSRDDCCISLVGGGGHVTVTVSEGEKTSVDLETREWDYHVKKFMADELK' A
#
# COMPACT_ATOMS: atom_id res chain seq x y z
N MET A 1 0.84 1.50 12.96
CA MET A 1 -0.23 2.50 12.74
C MET A 1 -1.08 2.03 11.57
N ARG A 2 -2.36 2.42 11.54
CA ARG A 2 -3.28 2.07 10.45
C ARG A 2 -3.88 3.32 9.83
N TYR A 3 -4.06 3.30 8.53
CA TYR A 3 -4.61 4.38 7.73
C TYR A 3 -5.62 3.84 6.73
N GLY A 4 -6.65 4.62 6.41
CA GLY A 4 -7.64 4.26 5.41
C GLY A 4 -7.89 5.41 4.42
N LYS A 5 -8.04 5.08 3.14
CA LYS A 5 -8.45 6.03 2.10
C LYS A 5 -9.29 5.36 1.01
N GLU A 6 -10.29 6.08 0.51
CA GLU A 6 -11.03 5.68 -0.68
C GLU A 6 -10.40 6.30 -1.94
N THR A 7 -10.30 5.52 -3.01
CA THR A 7 -9.80 5.95 -4.32
C THR A 7 -10.71 5.47 -5.45
N LYS A 8 -10.61 6.14 -6.60
CA LYS A 8 -11.30 5.73 -7.83
C LYS A 8 -10.51 4.69 -8.64
N LEU A 9 -9.28 4.38 -8.23
CA LEU A 9 -8.44 3.36 -8.86
C LEU A 9 -9.04 1.97 -8.65
N GLY A 10 -8.74 1.04 -9.57
CA GLY A 10 -9.06 -0.37 -9.40
C GLY A 10 -8.22 -1.00 -8.28
N THR A 11 -8.68 -2.13 -7.74
CA THR A 11 -7.93 -2.90 -6.72
C THR A 11 -6.54 -3.28 -7.23
N SER A 12 -6.45 -3.81 -8.45
CA SER A 12 -5.17 -4.16 -9.08
C SER A 12 -4.24 -2.96 -9.22
N ASP A 13 -4.74 -1.82 -9.72
CA ASP A 13 -3.95 -0.58 -9.85
C ASP A 13 -3.35 -0.13 -8.51
N VAL A 14 -4.13 -0.24 -7.42
CA VAL A 14 -3.64 0.10 -6.08
C VAL A 14 -2.54 -0.85 -5.62
N LEU A 15 -2.68 -2.15 -5.90
CA LEU A 15 -1.68 -3.16 -5.53
C LEU A 15 -0.39 -2.99 -6.34
N ASP A 16 -0.49 -2.76 -7.65
CA ASP A 16 0.66 -2.48 -8.52
C ASP A 16 1.39 -1.22 -8.06
N LYS A 17 0.66 -0.12 -7.80
CA LYS A 17 1.25 1.11 -7.24
C LYS A 17 1.92 0.90 -5.90
N SER A 18 1.34 0.06 -5.04
CA SER A 18 1.91 -0.25 -3.74
C SER A 18 3.22 -1.02 -3.89
N GLU A 19 3.28 -2.00 -4.79
CA GLU A 19 4.51 -2.74 -5.08
C GLU A 19 5.58 -1.82 -5.67
N GLU A 20 5.25 -0.99 -6.66
CA GLU A 20 6.20 -0.06 -7.27
C GLU A 20 6.74 0.97 -6.28
N TYR A 21 5.88 1.51 -5.42
CA TYR A 21 6.27 2.56 -4.48
C TYR A 21 7.04 2.02 -3.27
N PHE A 22 6.56 0.93 -2.65
CA PHE A 22 7.19 0.38 -1.45
C PHE A 22 8.28 -0.64 -1.77
N GLY A 23 8.17 -1.37 -2.87
CA GLY A 23 9.07 -2.48 -3.22
C GLY A 23 10.48 -2.04 -3.65
N GLU A 24 11.25 -2.98 -4.20
CA GLU A 24 12.64 -2.77 -4.62
C GLU A 24 12.85 -1.60 -5.59
N GLY A 25 11.86 -1.30 -6.43
CA GLY A 25 11.90 -0.18 -7.38
C GLY A 25 11.67 1.21 -6.76
N GLY A 26 11.15 1.27 -5.54
CA GLY A 26 10.80 2.50 -4.84
C GLY A 26 11.58 2.68 -3.55
N LEU A 27 11.00 2.24 -2.44
CA LEU A 27 11.59 2.38 -1.09
C LEU A 27 12.53 1.22 -0.70
N GLY A 28 12.61 0.18 -1.51
CA GLY A 28 13.52 -0.94 -1.27
C GLY A 28 13.00 -1.98 -0.29
N LEU A 29 11.68 -2.05 -0.03
CA LEU A 29 11.12 -3.12 0.79
C LEU A 29 11.04 -4.43 -0.01
N GLU A 30 11.23 -5.54 0.69
CA GLU A 30 11.09 -6.88 0.13
C GLU A 30 9.62 -7.27 0.11
N LEU A 31 9.14 -7.75 -1.05
CA LEU A 31 7.80 -8.27 -1.19
C LEU A 31 7.66 -9.62 -0.47
N VAL A 32 6.79 -9.69 0.52
CA VAL A 32 6.55 -10.92 1.30
C VAL A 32 5.34 -11.69 0.80
N SER A 33 4.25 -10.98 0.49
CA SER A 33 3.04 -11.58 -0.06
C SER A 33 2.34 -10.61 -0.99
N ARG A 34 1.78 -11.12 -2.08
CA ARG A 34 0.91 -10.38 -2.99
C ARG A 34 -0.24 -11.28 -3.40
N ASP A 35 -1.44 -10.79 -3.13
CA ASP A 35 -2.73 -11.43 -3.39
C ASP A 35 -3.66 -10.40 -4.05
N ASP A 36 -4.77 -10.84 -4.65
CA ASP A 36 -5.73 -9.96 -5.33
C ASP A 36 -6.37 -8.90 -4.41
N CYS A 37 -6.35 -9.12 -3.10
CA CYS A 37 -6.93 -8.20 -2.11
C CYS A 37 -5.89 -7.52 -1.22
N CYS A 38 -4.63 -7.94 -1.24
CA CYS A 38 -3.63 -7.38 -0.34
C CYS A 38 -2.19 -7.60 -0.78
N ILE A 39 -1.30 -6.74 -0.29
CA ILE A 39 0.14 -6.83 -0.51
C ILE A 39 0.87 -6.49 0.78
N SER A 40 1.90 -7.25 1.12
CA SER A 40 2.72 -7.04 2.31
C SER A 40 4.19 -6.98 1.94
N LEU A 41 4.85 -5.92 2.40
CA LEU A 41 6.27 -5.67 2.18
C LEU A 41 6.97 -5.40 3.51
N VAL A 42 8.21 -5.87 3.64
CA VAL A 42 9.02 -5.72 4.86
C VAL A 42 10.39 -5.15 4.53
N GLY A 43 10.95 -4.36 5.44
CA GLY A 43 12.26 -3.75 5.23
C GLY A 43 12.56 -2.64 6.23
N GLY A 44 13.86 -2.36 6.41
CA GLY A 44 14.32 -1.26 7.27
C GLY A 44 13.92 -1.37 8.75
N GLY A 45 13.58 -2.57 9.24
CA GLY A 45 13.11 -2.82 10.60
C GLY A 45 11.57 -2.85 10.75
N GLY A 46 10.85 -2.40 9.73
CA GLY A 46 9.40 -2.29 9.73
C GLY A 46 8.70 -3.11 8.64
N HIS A 47 7.41 -2.82 8.45
CA HIS A 47 6.59 -3.42 7.40
C HIS A 47 5.48 -2.46 6.93
N VAL A 48 4.95 -2.73 5.75
CA VAL A 48 3.78 -2.10 5.16
C VAL A 48 2.88 -3.20 4.61
N THR A 49 1.63 -3.21 5.03
CA THR A 49 0.59 -4.09 4.51
C THR A 49 -0.53 -3.23 3.97
N VAL A 50 -0.86 -3.41 2.70
CA VAL A 50 -1.96 -2.73 2.02
C VAL A 50 -3.06 -3.74 1.75
N THR A 51 -4.27 -3.44 2.15
CA THR A 51 -5.46 -4.25 1.89
C THR A 51 -6.44 -3.41 1.10
N VAL A 52 -6.95 -3.95 0.01
CA VAL A 52 -7.93 -3.32 -0.86
C VAL A 52 -9.25 -4.06 -0.80
N SER A 53 -10.34 -3.32 -0.94
CA SER A 53 -11.69 -3.88 -0.98
C SER A 53 -12.52 -3.17 -2.03
N GLU A 54 -13.16 -3.95 -2.90
CA GLU A 54 -14.08 -3.43 -3.89
C GLU A 54 -15.38 -2.94 -3.23
N GLY A 55 -15.89 -1.81 -3.73
CA GLY A 55 -17.12 -1.16 -3.30
C GLY A 55 -17.56 -0.15 -4.36
N GLU A 56 -18.40 0.83 -3.99
CA GLU A 56 -18.71 1.97 -4.90
C GLU A 56 -17.44 2.75 -5.30
N LYS A 57 -16.45 2.73 -4.40
CA LYS A 57 -15.06 3.14 -4.62
C LYS A 57 -14.16 2.10 -3.96
N THR A 58 -12.94 1.97 -4.45
CA THR A 58 -11.97 1.07 -3.86
C THR A 58 -11.52 1.64 -2.52
N SER A 59 -11.77 0.88 -1.45
CA SER A 59 -11.30 1.22 -0.12
C SER A 59 -9.92 0.61 0.09
N VAL A 60 -8.99 1.41 0.58
CA VAL A 60 -7.59 1.01 0.80
C VAL A 60 -7.26 1.19 2.28
N ASP A 61 -6.94 0.10 2.96
CA ASP A 61 -6.42 0.09 4.33
C ASP A 61 -4.91 -0.18 4.30
N LEU A 62 -4.14 0.64 5.00
CA LEU A 62 -2.68 0.53 5.10
C LEU A 62 -2.29 0.37 6.57
N GLU A 63 -1.71 -0.78 6.89
CA GLU A 63 -1.04 -1.03 8.15
C GLU A 63 0.46 -0.85 7.98
N THR A 64 1.10 -0.14 8.90
CA THR A 64 2.54 0.10 8.83
C THR A 64 3.22 0.14 10.19
N ARG A 65 4.49 -0.26 10.19
CA ARG A 65 5.44 -0.03 11.26
C ARG A 65 6.68 0.66 10.69
N GLU A 66 7.08 1.77 11.29
CA GLU A 66 8.26 2.58 10.92
C GLU A 66 8.19 3.32 9.56
N TRP A 67 7.15 3.11 8.74
CA TRP A 67 7.01 3.74 7.41
C TRP A 67 5.88 4.78 7.34
N ASP A 68 5.47 5.34 8.48
CA ASP A 68 4.30 6.21 8.63
C ASP A 68 4.28 7.42 7.67
N TYR A 69 5.42 8.09 7.55
CA TYR A 69 5.59 9.24 6.66
C TYR A 69 5.38 8.85 5.19
N HIS A 70 5.95 7.71 4.78
CA HIS A 70 5.86 7.22 3.41
C HIS A 70 4.46 6.75 3.06
N VAL A 71 3.77 6.10 4.00
CA VAL A 71 2.37 5.68 3.85
C VAL A 71 1.45 6.89 3.68
N LYS A 72 1.61 7.94 4.49
CA LYS A 72 0.87 9.20 4.32
C LYS A 72 1.11 9.85 2.98
N LYS A 73 2.36 9.86 2.50
CA LYS A 73 2.72 10.41 1.20
C LYS A 73 2.11 9.60 0.05
N PHE A 74 2.19 8.27 0.11
CA PHE A 74 1.57 7.35 -0.85
C PHE A 74 0.07 7.62 -0.98
N MET A 75 -0.63 7.69 0.16
CA MET A 75 -2.06 8.02 0.16
C MET A 75 -2.35 9.39 -0.44
N ALA A 76 -1.48 10.39 -0.27
CA ALA A 76 -1.72 11.73 -0.79
C ALA A 76 -1.46 11.83 -2.30
N ASP A 77 -0.41 11.18 -2.81
CA ASP A 77 0.08 11.39 -4.17
C ASP A 77 -0.29 10.27 -5.16
N GLU A 78 -0.34 9.02 -4.70
CA GLU A 78 -0.61 7.85 -5.54
C GLU A 78 -2.09 7.44 -5.56
N LEU A 79 -2.80 7.60 -4.44
CA LEU A 79 -4.21 7.19 -4.29
C LEU A 79 -5.18 8.36 -4.58
N LYS A 80 -5.15 8.90 -5.80
CA LYS A 80 -6.02 10.04 -6.19
C LYS A 80 -7.47 9.66 -6.51
#